data_AF-A0A7Y2ISB4-F1
#
_entry.id   AF-A0A7Y2ISB4-F1
#
_cell.length_a   1.000
_cell.length_b   1.000
_cell.length_c   1.000
_cell.angle_alpha   90.00
_cell.angle_beta   90.00
_cell.angle_gamma   90.00
#
_symmetry.space_group_name_H-M   'P 1'
#
loop_
_entity.id
_entity.type
_entity.pdbx_description
1 polymer ?
#
loop_
_entity_poly.entity_id
_entity_poly.type
_entity_poly.pdbx_seq_one_letter_code
_entity_poly.pdbx_strand_id
1 'polypeptide(L)'
;MRILEATSETQGDRDDDYHWCTDGELTYIQGTDCDRPDCGCERGWAGVDSHRATTTVQVVDRPGMAVADLAADLALSLFDGGWLTTPDPTDELVSVYVDEIIDIANHFEVGDVLWRNGEVVGRRHDRADRDFVAWIEDNFPKAS
;
A
#
# COMPACT_ATOMS: atom_id res chain seq x y z
N MET A 1 8.77 -14.51 -3.61
CA MET A 1 9.08 -13.48 -2.59
C MET A 1 7.76 -12.92 -2.11
N ARG A 2 7.69 -12.44 -0.86
CA ARG A 2 6.47 -11.77 -0.39
C ARG A 2 6.34 -10.39 -1.03
N ILE A 3 5.12 -10.02 -1.41
CA ILE A 3 4.80 -8.73 -2.01
C ILE A 3 3.42 -8.26 -1.58
N LEU A 4 3.07 -7.02 -1.92
CA LEU A 4 1.79 -6.39 -1.64
C LEU A 4 0.96 -6.27 -2.91
N GLU A 5 -0.21 -6.90 -2.91
CA GLU A 5 -1.17 -6.83 -4.02
C GLU A 5 -2.44 -6.11 -3.62
N ALA A 6 -3.01 -5.34 -4.53
CA ALA A 6 -4.33 -4.77 -4.35
C ALA A 6 -5.35 -5.90 -4.14
N THR A 7 -6.24 -5.73 -3.15
CA THR A 7 -7.33 -6.67 -2.90
C THR A 7 -8.62 -5.94 -2.57
N SER A 8 -9.73 -6.44 -3.10
CA SER A 8 -11.09 -6.06 -2.76
C SER A 8 -11.59 -6.78 -1.49
N GLU A 9 -10.84 -7.74 -0.97
CA GLU A 9 -11.14 -8.38 0.30
C GLU A 9 -11.22 -7.32 1.42
N THR A 10 -12.24 -7.42 2.27
CA THR A 10 -12.53 -6.51 3.41
C THR A 10 -12.94 -5.07 3.05
N GLN A 11 -12.98 -4.74 1.75
CA GLN A 11 -13.45 -3.43 1.31
C GLN A 11 -14.90 -3.21 1.69
N GLY A 12 -15.19 -2.08 2.35
CA GLY A 12 -16.49 -1.75 2.89
C GLY A 12 -16.70 -2.17 4.34
N ASP A 13 -15.72 -2.82 4.98
CA ASP A 13 -15.72 -3.00 6.44
C ASP A 13 -15.60 -1.65 7.18
N ARG A 14 -15.03 -0.63 6.51
CA ARG A 14 -15.08 0.76 6.92
C ARG A 14 -15.83 1.54 5.84
N ASP A 15 -16.73 2.44 6.22
CA ASP A 15 -17.65 3.13 5.28
C ASP A 15 -16.94 4.00 4.23
N ASP A 16 -15.68 4.37 4.49
CA ASP A 16 -14.86 5.27 3.66
C ASP A 16 -13.68 4.54 2.98
N ASP A 17 -13.79 3.23 2.86
CA ASP A 17 -12.95 2.39 2.03
C ASP A 17 -13.12 2.68 0.53
N TYR A 18 -12.06 2.47 -0.23
CA TYR A 18 -12.10 2.53 -1.68
C TYR A 18 -11.16 1.52 -2.32
N HIS A 19 -11.55 1.03 -3.49
CA HIS A 19 -10.75 0.12 -4.30
C HIS A 19 -10.96 0.49 -5.77
N TRP A 20 -10.03 1.26 -6.31
CA TRP A 20 -10.02 1.64 -7.72
C TRP A 20 -8.95 0.92 -8.52
N CYS A 21 -8.05 0.21 -7.82
CA CYS A 21 -7.08 -0.72 -8.36
C CYS A 21 -7.74 -1.93 -9.04
N THR A 22 -6.93 -2.71 -9.73
CA THR A 22 -7.26 -4.06 -10.20
C THR A 22 -6.79 -5.08 -9.18
N ASP A 23 -7.67 -5.99 -8.74
CA ASP A 23 -7.29 -7.08 -7.84
C ASP A 23 -6.07 -7.87 -8.35
N GLY A 24 -5.10 -8.08 -7.47
CA GLY A 24 -3.86 -8.81 -7.76
C GLY A 24 -2.75 -8.00 -8.44
N GLU A 25 -2.96 -6.70 -8.71
CA GLU A 25 -1.87 -5.82 -9.18
C GLU A 25 -0.92 -5.47 -8.03
N LEU A 26 0.35 -5.25 -8.35
CA LEU A 26 1.34 -4.81 -7.37
C LEU A 26 1.00 -3.44 -6.80
N THR A 27 1.36 -3.21 -5.54
CA THR A 27 1.07 -1.95 -4.86
C THR A 27 2.25 -1.41 -4.07
N TYR A 28 2.25 -0.10 -3.85
CA TYR A 28 3.25 0.62 -3.05
C TYR A 28 2.59 1.79 -2.29
N ILE A 29 3.27 2.32 -1.28
CA ILE A 29 2.81 3.53 -0.60
C ILE A 29 3.25 4.73 -1.43
N GLN A 30 2.29 5.51 -1.93
CA GLN A 30 2.63 6.77 -2.58
C GLN A 30 3.04 7.78 -1.49
N GLY A 31 4.28 8.27 -1.57
CA GLY A 31 4.89 9.13 -0.55
C GLY A 31 4.35 10.56 -0.48
N THR A 32 3.09 10.80 -0.87
CA THR A 32 2.48 12.13 -0.81
C THR A 32 1.02 12.02 -0.41
N ASP A 33 0.74 12.34 0.84
CA ASP A 33 -0.62 12.55 1.32
C ASP A 33 -1.08 13.98 0.99
N CYS A 34 -2.33 14.14 0.58
CA CYS A 34 -2.89 15.48 0.40
C CYS A 34 -3.39 16.03 1.73
N ASP A 35 -3.38 17.35 1.90
CA ASP A 35 -3.86 18.03 3.11
C ASP A 35 -5.40 18.00 3.29
N ARG A 36 -6.13 17.24 2.46
CA ARG A 36 -7.59 17.14 2.59
C ARG A 36 -7.97 16.01 3.55
N PRO A 37 -8.66 16.32 4.67
CA PRO A 37 -8.96 15.33 5.72
C PRO A 37 -9.90 14.21 5.28
N ASP A 38 -10.58 14.37 4.14
CA ASP A 38 -11.54 13.44 3.57
C ASP A 38 -11.05 12.72 2.30
N CYS A 39 -9.80 12.93 1.87
CA CYS A 39 -9.27 12.23 0.68
C CYS A 39 -9.12 10.72 0.92
N GLY A 40 -8.75 10.32 2.14
CA GLY A 40 -8.29 8.96 2.42
C GLY A 40 -6.94 8.63 1.77
N CYS A 41 -6.22 9.65 1.27
CA CYS A 41 -4.87 9.54 0.72
C CYS A 41 -3.91 8.88 1.74
N GLU A 42 -4.01 9.27 3.03
CA GLU A 42 -3.25 8.69 4.15
C GLU A 42 -3.42 7.16 4.31
N ARG A 43 -4.47 6.59 3.69
CA ARG A 43 -4.78 5.16 3.73
C ARG A 43 -4.54 4.43 2.41
N GLY A 44 -4.17 5.17 1.36
CA GLY A 44 -4.16 4.67 -0.01
C GLY A 44 -2.88 3.97 -0.38
N TRP A 45 -2.99 2.79 -0.98
CA TRP A 45 -1.92 2.08 -1.65
C TRP A 45 -2.07 2.31 -3.15
N ALA A 46 -1.01 2.74 -3.83
CA ALA A 46 -1.01 2.98 -5.26
C ALA A 46 -0.77 1.68 -6.02
N GLY A 47 -1.60 1.39 -7.02
CA GLY A 47 -1.44 0.29 -7.96
C GLY A 47 -0.39 0.61 -9.03
N VAL A 48 0.53 -0.33 -9.25
CA VAL A 48 1.62 -0.21 -10.23
C VAL A 48 1.09 -0.17 -11.67
N ASP A 49 0.07 -0.95 -12.01
CA ASP A 49 -0.41 -1.03 -13.39
C ASP A 49 -1.52 0.00 -13.68
N SER A 50 -2.43 0.18 -12.74
CA SER A 50 -3.61 1.02 -12.93
C SER A 50 -3.37 2.50 -12.62
N HIS A 51 -2.31 2.82 -11.87
CA HIS A 51 -2.06 4.13 -11.26
C HIS A 51 -3.22 4.65 -10.41
N ARG A 52 -4.06 3.75 -9.91
CA ARG A 52 -5.17 4.06 -9.02
C ARG A 52 -4.81 3.67 -7.59
N ALA A 53 -5.72 3.95 -6.67
CA ALA A 53 -5.51 3.70 -5.26
C ALA A 53 -6.53 2.72 -4.68
N THR A 54 -6.10 2.00 -3.64
CA THR A 54 -6.97 1.16 -2.80
C THR A 54 -6.62 1.32 -1.32
N THR A 55 -7.57 1.14 -0.41
CA THR A 55 -7.32 1.20 1.04
C THR A 55 -6.82 -0.11 1.65
N THR A 56 -6.82 -1.21 0.88
CA THR A 56 -6.41 -2.53 1.36
C THR A 56 -5.53 -3.27 0.36
N VAL A 57 -4.54 -3.95 0.90
CA VAL A 57 -3.62 -4.81 0.13
C VAL A 57 -3.48 -6.15 0.82
N GLN A 58 -3.18 -7.20 0.08
CA GLN A 58 -2.89 -8.52 0.63
C GLN A 58 -1.40 -8.82 0.47
N VAL A 59 -0.83 -9.42 1.50
CA VAL A 59 0.51 -10.02 1.42
C VAL A 59 0.40 -11.35 0.70
N VAL A 60 1.08 -11.48 -0.43
CA VAL A 60 1.09 -12.74 -1.18
C VAL A 60 2.51 -13.23 -1.40
N ASP A 61 2.69 -14.54 -1.66
CA ASP A 61 3.96 -15.05 -2.18
C ASP A 61 3.91 -15.13 -3.71
N ARG A 62 4.88 -14.48 -4.36
CA ARG A 62 5.14 -14.55 -5.80
C ARG A 62 6.39 -15.41 -6.03
N PRO A 63 6.27 -16.74 -6.13
CA PRO A 63 7.41 -17.60 -6.41
C PRO A 63 7.98 -17.29 -7.79
N GLY A 64 9.30 -17.12 -7.88
CA GLY A 64 10.02 -16.83 -9.13
C GLY A 64 10.19 -15.34 -9.46
N MET A 65 9.52 -14.43 -8.74
CA MET A 65 9.79 -13.00 -8.85
C MET A 65 11.07 -12.64 -8.11
N ALA A 66 11.99 -11.96 -8.79
CA ALA A 66 13.20 -11.38 -8.21
C ALA A 66 13.00 -9.91 -7.87
N VAL A 67 13.84 -9.38 -6.98
CA VAL A 67 13.87 -7.94 -6.64
C VAL A 67 14.08 -7.06 -7.88
N ALA A 68 14.87 -7.53 -8.84
CA ALA A 68 15.10 -6.82 -10.10
C ALA A 68 13.84 -6.72 -10.97
N ASP A 69 12.94 -7.72 -10.91
CA ASP A 69 11.67 -7.69 -11.65
C ASP A 69 10.74 -6.63 -11.02
N LEU A 70 10.61 -6.64 -9.69
CA LEU A 70 9.85 -5.63 -8.94
C LEU A 70 10.36 -4.20 -9.21
N ALA A 71 11.68 -4.01 -9.20
CA ALA A 71 12.29 -2.71 -9.50
C ALA A 71 12.00 -2.25 -10.93
N ALA A 72 12.01 -3.17 -11.90
CA ALA A 72 11.67 -2.86 -13.29
C ALA A 72 10.20 -2.46 -13.46
N ASP A 73 9.29 -3.19 -12.82
CA ASP A 73 7.84 -2.90 -12.86
C ASP A 73 7.54 -1.52 -12.22
N LEU A 74 8.15 -1.23 -11.07
CA LEU A 74 8.03 0.07 -10.41
C LEU A 74 8.61 1.21 -11.23
N ALA A 75 9.81 1.02 -11.81
CA ALA A 75 10.44 2.07 -12.61
C ALA A 75 9.61 2.42 -13.84
N LEU A 76 9.00 1.42 -14.49
CA LEU A 76 8.08 1.63 -15.59
C LEU A 76 6.83 2.40 -15.11
N SER A 77 6.21 1.97 -14.01
CA SER A 77 5.02 2.62 -13.47
C SER A 77 5.26 4.08 -13.07
N LEU A 78 6.38 4.35 -12.38
CA LEU A 78 6.74 5.69 -11.96
C LEU A 78 7.07 6.59 -13.16
N PHE A 79 7.68 6.04 -14.21
CA PHE A 79 7.90 6.76 -15.46
C PHE A 79 6.57 7.09 -16.16
N ASP A 80 5.67 6.12 -16.30
CA ASP A 80 4.36 6.31 -16.93
C ASP A 80 3.48 7.29 -16.12
N GLY A 81 3.60 7.27 -14.80
CA GLY A 81 2.99 8.22 -13.87
C GLY A 81 3.64 9.60 -13.85
N GLY A 82 4.76 9.81 -14.56
CA GLY A 82 5.47 11.09 -14.67
C GLY A 82 6.36 11.46 -13.47
N TRP A 83 6.64 10.51 -12.57
CA TRP A 83 7.52 10.68 -11.42
C TRP A 83 9.00 10.55 -11.80
N LEU A 84 9.30 9.75 -12.84
CA LEU A 84 10.64 9.58 -13.39
C LEU A 84 10.72 10.16 -14.81
N THR A 85 11.93 10.57 -15.21
CA THR A 85 12.20 11.00 -16.59
C THR A 85 12.60 9.84 -17.51
N THR A 86 13.02 8.71 -16.92
CA THR A 86 13.32 7.44 -17.58
C THR A 86 12.93 6.28 -16.66
N PRO A 87 12.53 5.11 -17.19
CA PRO A 87 12.21 3.95 -16.37
C PRO A 87 13.49 3.20 -15.94
N ASP A 88 14.35 3.85 -15.15
CA ASP A 88 15.59 3.27 -14.63
C ASP A 88 15.32 2.49 -13.33
N PRO A 89 15.45 1.15 -13.30
CA PRO A 89 15.24 0.36 -12.09
C PRO A 89 16.30 0.60 -11.00
N THR A 90 17.35 1.35 -11.30
CA THR A 90 18.40 1.73 -10.35
C THR A 90 18.22 3.13 -9.78
N ASP A 91 17.15 3.85 -10.18
CA ASP A 91 16.81 5.15 -9.62
C ASP A 91 16.63 5.06 -8.09
N GLU A 92 17.05 6.13 -7.38
CA GLU A 92 16.98 6.18 -5.92
C GLU A 92 15.53 6.06 -5.43
N LEU A 93 14.57 6.70 -6.12
CA LEU A 93 13.15 6.63 -5.75
C LEU A 93 12.59 5.22 -5.94
N VAL A 94 13.00 4.51 -6.99
CA VAL A 94 12.62 3.11 -7.21
C VAL A 94 13.15 2.25 -6.07
N SER A 95 14.42 2.44 -5.69
CA SER A 95 15.05 1.69 -4.61
C SER A 95 14.33 1.88 -3.28
N VAL A 96 13.93 3.12 -2.96
CA VAL A 96 13.15 3.45 -1.75
C VAL A 96 11.83 2.67 -1.71
N TYR A 97 11.05 2.68 -2.81
CA TYR A 97 9.77 1.96 -2.84
C TYR A 97 9.92 0.44 -2.86
N VAL A 98 10.94 -0.08 -3.56
CA VAL A 98 11.26 -1.51 -3.56
C VAL A 98 11.56 -1.99 -2.15
N ASP A 99 12.44 -1.28 -1.43
CA ASP A 99 12.81 -1.61 -0.06
C ASP A 99 11.60 -1.53 0.87
N GLU A 100 10.78 -0.47 0.76
CA GLU A 100 9.57 -0.30 1.57
C GLU A 100 8.56 -1.45 1.35
N ILE A 101 8.29 -1.84 0.11
CA ILE A 101 7.37 -2.95 -0.19
C ILE A 101 7.88 -4.25 0.41
N ILE A 102 9.18 -4.53 0.25
CA ILE A 102 9.81 -5.75 0.75
C ILE A 102 9.80 -5.79 2.29
N ASP A 103 10.11 -4.67 2.93
CA ASP A 103 10.14 -4.55 4.39
C ASP A 103 8.75 -4.74 4.98
N ILE A 104 7.73 -4.07 4.43
CA ILE A 104 6.34 -4.26 4.85
C ILE A 104 5.91 -5.70 4.61
N ALA A 105 6.07 -6.24 3.40
CA ALA A 105 5.59 -7.59 3.07
C ALA A 105 6.27 -8.69 3.90
N ASN A 106 7.52 -8.49 4.34
CA ASN A 106 8.24 -9.44 5.20
C ASN A 106 7.87 -9.34 6.69
N HIS A 107 7.28 -8.22 7.13
CA HIS A 107 6.79 -8.06 8.49
C HIS A 107 5.50 -8.86 8.76
N PHE A 108 4.77 -9.19 7.70
CA PHE A 108 3.46 -9.86 7.75
C PHE A 108 3.50 -11.26 7.13
N GLU A 109 2.43 -12.02 7.34
CA GLU A 109 2.29 -13.39 6.82
C GLU A 109 1.53 -13.39 5.49
N VAL A 110 1.81 -14.37 4.62
CA VAL A 110 1.07 -14.56 3.38
C VAL A 110 -0.40 -14.81 3.70
N GLY A 111 -1.29 -14.04 3.07
CA GLY A 111 -2.72 -14.04 3.31
C GLY A 111 -3.19 -12.89 4.20
N ASP A 112 -2.30 -12.20 4.93
CA ASP A 112 -2.66 -11.02 5.70
C ASP A 112 -3.22 -9.93 4.77
N VAL A 113 -4.42 -9.42 5.06
CA VAL A 113 -4.96 -8.20 4.47
C VAL A 113 -4.57 -7.03 5.36
N LEU A 114 -3.96 -6.01 4.75
CA LEU A 114 -3.39 -4.86 5.44
C LEU A 114 -4.23 -3.60 5.22
N TRP A 115 -4.22 -2.72 6.22
CA TRP A 115 -4.65 -1.33 6.14
C TRP A 115 -3.47 -0.41 6.45
N ARG A 116 -3.58 0.88 6.08
CA ARG A 116 -2.64 1.90 6.55
C ARG A 116 -3.33 3.19 6.97
N ASN A 117 -2.63 3.99 7.76
CA ASN A 117 -2.94 5.40 8.03
C ASN A 117 -1.62 6.16 8.27
N GLY A 118 -1.25 7.01 7.32
CA GLY A 118 0.08 7.61 7.26
C GLY A 118 1.15 6.52 7.14
N GLU A 119 2.11 6.54 8.07
CA GLU A 119 3.22 5.56 8.16
C GLU A 119 2.81 4.27 8.92
N VAL A 120 1.63 4.23 9.54
CA VAL A 120 1.18 3.07 10.31
C VAL A 120 0.54 2.05 9.38
N VAL A 121 1.05 0.81 9.40
CA VAL A 121 0.49 -0.34 8.67
C VAL A 121 0.10 -1.43 9.65
N GLY A 122 -1.08 -2.03 9.46
CA GLY A 122 -1.58 -3.09 10.34
C GLY A 122 -2.47 -4.10 9.62
N ARG A 123 -2.82 -5.20 10.30
CA ARG A 123 -3.76 -6.21 9.78
C ARG A 123 -5.18 -5.67 9.85
N ARG A 124 -5.95 -5.88 8.79
CA ARG A 124 -7.36 -5.48 8.72
C ARG A 124 -8.27 -6.35 9.60
N HIS A 125 -7.93 -7.63 9.74
CA HIS A 125 -8.76 -8.63 10.42
C HIS A 125 -8.26 -9.06 11.80
N ASP A 126 -7.41 -8.28 12.46
CA ASP A 126 -7.18 -8.51 13.88
C ASP A 126 -8.47 -8.17 14.65
N ARG A 127 -9.26 -9.21 14.95
CA ARG A 127 -10.54 -9.13 15.69
C ARG A 127 -10.36 -8.54 17.09
N ALA A 128 -9.12 -8.44 17.58
CA ALA A 128 -8.76 -7.79 18.84
C ALA A 128 -8.64 -6.26 18.73
N ASP A 129 -8.64 -5.69 17.52
CA ASP A 129 -8.26 -4.29 17.29
C ASP A 129 -9.42 -3.30 17.18
N ARG A 130 -10.67 -3.74 17.39
CA ARG A 130 -11.74 -2.76 17.67
C ARG A 130 -11.38 -1.90 18.88
N ASP A 131 -10.70 -2.49 19.86
CA ASP A 131 -10.24 -1.78 21.06
C ASP A 131 -9.00 -0.92 20.78
N PHE A 132 -8.12 -1.29 19.84
CA PHE A 132 -6.94 -0.48 19.48
C PHE A 132 -7.28 0.68 18.54
N VAL A 133 -8.16 0.47 17.56
CA VAL A 133 -8.68 1.56 16.71
C VAL A 133 -9.48 2.53 17.57
N ALA A 134 -10.34 2.03 18.47
CA ALA A 134 -11.01 2.87 19.46
C ALA A 134 -9.99 3.58 20.38
N TRP A 135 -8.93 2.89 20.82
CA TRP A 135 -7.87 3.50 21.63
C TRP A 135 -7.10 4.57 20.85
N ILE A 136 -6.74 4.38 19.57
CA ILE A 136 -6.10 5.41 18.75
C ILE A 136 -7.05 6.60 18.57
N GLU A 137 -8.32 6.36 18.25
CA GLU A 137 -9.31 7.44 18.08
C GLU A 137 -9.53 8.21 19.41
N ASP A 138 -9.48 7.52 20.56
CA ASP A 138 -9.61 8.11 21.90
C ASP A 138 -8.33 8.84 22.39
N ASN A 139 -7.14 8.37 22.00
CA ASN A 139 -5.85 8.85 22.55
C ASN A 139 -5.08 9.76 21.58
N PHE A 140 -5.39 9.72 20.30
CA PHE A 140 -4.85 10.60 19.26
C PHE A 140 -5.98 11.23 18.43
N PRO A 141 -6.87 12.01 19.06
CA PRO A 141 -7.98 12.62 18.34
C PRO A 141 -7.46 13.56 17.25
N LYS A 142 -8.04 13.48 16.05
CA LYS A 142 -7.71 14.37 14.94
C LYS A 142 -7.80 15.83 15.44
N ALA A 143 -6.73 16.60 15.28
CA ALA A 143 -6.72 18.01 15.64
C ALA A 143 -7.78 18.75 14.81
N SER A 144 -8.68 19.45 15.50
CA SER A 144 -9.80 20.22 14.94
C SER A 144 -9.35 21.38 14.07
#